data_AF-A0A2V8H2L6-F1
#
_entry.id   AF-A0A2V8H2L6-F1
#
_cell.length_a   1.000
_cell.length_b   1.000
_cell.length_c   1.000
_cell.angle_alpha   90.00
_cell.angle_beta   90.00
_cell.angle_gamma   90.00
#
_symmetry.space_group_name_H-M   'P 1'
#
loop_
_entity.id
_entity.type
_entity.pdbx_description
1 polymer ?
#
loop_
_entity_poly.entity_id
_entity_poly.type
_entity_poly.pdbx_seq_one_letter_code
_entity_poly.pdbx_strand_id
1 'polypeptide(L)' 'GVSPDKNFVEIVEIPDHPWFLACQFHPEFKSKPLAAHPLFSSFINASYEHRLARTKTGQLAMK' A
#
# COMPACT_ATOMS: atom_id res chain seq x y z
N GLY A 1 -12.83 -3.93 -2.85
CA GLY A 1 -13.16 -4.05 -4.29
C GLY A 1 -13.92 -5.34 -4.51
N VAL A 2 -15.01 -5.29 -5.28
CA VAL A 2 -15.79 -6.48 -5.66
C VAL A 2 -15.70 -6.67 -7.16
N SER A 3 -15.82 -7.92 -7.61
CA SER A 3 -15.90 -8.25 -9.03
C SER A 3 -17.07 -7.52 -9.70
N PRO A 4 -17.05 -7.31 -11.04
CA PRO A 4 -18.11 -6.57 -11.74
C PRO A 4 -19.51 -7.15 -11.55
N ASP A 5 -19.60 -8.48 -11.39
CA ASP A 5 -20.82 -9.24 -11.10
C ASP A 5 -21.16 -9.30 -9.60
N LYS A 6 -20.32 -8.72 -8.74
CA LYS A 6 -20.43 -8.62 -7.27
C LYS A 6 -20.43 -9.97 -6.52
N ASN A 7 -20.03 -11.05 -7.18
CA ASN A 7 -19.98 -12.38 -6.56
C ASN A 7 -18.72 -12.60 -5.72
N PHE A 8 -17.64 -11.87 -6.01
CA PHE A 8 -16.35 -12.08 -5.35
C PHE A 8 -15.79 -10.78 -4.78
N VAL A 9 -15.10 -10.90 -3.65
CA VAL A 9 -14.26 -9.83 -3.10
C VAL A 9 -12.88 -9.95 -3.73
N GLU A 10 -12.45 -8.91 -4.43
CA GLU A 10 -11.18 -8.88 -5.15
C GLU A 10 -10.11 -8.06 -4.43
N ILE A 11 -10.51 -7.08 -3.61
CA ILE A 11 -9.60 -6.18 -2.89
C ILE A 11 -10.14 -5.92 -1.48
N VAL A 12 -9.27 -5.96 -0.47
CA VAL A 12 -9.58 -5.64 0.93
C VAL A 12 -8.58 -4.61 1.46
N GLU A 13 -9.08 -3.69 2.29
CA GLU A 13 -8.31 -2.65 2.99
C GLU A 13 -8.65 -2.69 4.50
N ILE A 14 -7.72 -2.28 5.35
CA ILE A 14 -7.94 -2.14 6.81
C ILE A 14 -7.88 -0.64 7.14
N PRO A 15 -9.00 -0.02 7.57
CA PRO A 15 -9.06 1.44 7.78
C PRO A 15 -8.04 1.99 8.77
N ASP A 16 -7.77 1.24 9.85
CA ASP A 16 -6.89 1.69 10.94
C ASP A 16 -5.41 1.38 10.70
N HIS A 17 -5.06 0.80 9.54
CA HIS A 17 -3.68 0.53 9.17
C HIS A 17 -3.16 1.63 8.22
N PRO A 18 -1.96 2.20 8.45
CA PRO A 18 -1.47 3.37 7.69
C PRO A 18 -1.37 3.13 6.18
N TRP A 19 -1.15 1.88 5.78
CA TRP A 19 -1.28 1.44 4.40
C TRP A 19 -1.48 -0.07 4.36
N PHE A 20 -2.68 -0.57 4.05
CA PHE A 20 -2.96 -2.00 3.91
C PHE A 20 -3.85 -2.24 2.69
N LEU A 21 -3.38 -3.09 1.78
CA LEU A 21 -4.15 -3.51 0.62
C LEU A 21 -3.82 -4.98 0.32
N ALA A 22 -4.86 -5.81 0.23
CA ALA A 22 -4.77 -7.18 -0.24
C ALA A 22 -5.61 -7.32 -1.51
N CYS A 23 -5.09 -8.03 -2.52
CA CYS A 23 -5.80 -8.31 -3.76
C CYS A 23 -5.72 -9.78 -4.15
N GLN A 24 -6.74 -10.28 -4.85
CA GLN A 24 -6.80 -11.67 -5.32
C GLN A 24 -6.10 -11.87 -6.67
N PHE A 25 -6.03 -10.84 -7.50
CA PHE A 25 -5.34 -10.88 -8.80
C PHE A 25 -3.82 -10.68 -8.64
N HIS A 26 -3.09 -10.91 -9.74
CA HIS A 26 -1.62 -10.85 -9.81
C HIS A 26 -1.16 -9.54 -10.47
N PRO A 27 -1.00 -8.43 -9.71
CA PRO A 27 -0.54 -7.15 -10.27
C PRO A 27 0.90 -7.22 -10.80
N GLU A 28 1.68 -8.24 -10.39
CA GLU A 28 3.07 -8.43 -10.84
C GLU A 28 3.17 -8.48 -12.38
N PHE A 29 2.26 -9.22 -13.02
CA PHE A 29 2.31 -9.42 -14.48
C PHE A 29 2.06 -8.14 -15.29
N LYS A 30 1.52 -7.10 -14.67
CA LYS A 30 1.30 -5.79 -15.30
C LYS A 30 2.38 -4.76 -14.95
N SER A 31 3.29 -5.09 -14.03
CA SER A 31 4.41 -4.21 -13.65
C SER A 31 5.54 -4.28 -14.68
N LYS A 32 6.13 -3.13 -15.02
CA LYS A 32 7.25 -3.03 -15.96
C LYS A 32 8.45 -2.32 -15.32
N PRO A 33 9.69 -2.57 -15.79
CA PRO A 33 10.89 -1.94 -15.21
C PRO A 33 10.84 -0.40 -15.16
N LEU A 34 10.33 0.25 -16.21
CA LEU A 34 10.21 1.72 -16.30
C LEU A 34 8.83 2.24 -15.89
N ALA A 35 7.89 1.34 -15.59
CA ALA A 35 6.51 1.68 -15.24
C ALA A 35 6.01 0.64 -14.24
N ALA A 36 6.45 0.80 -12.98
CA ALA A 36 6.03 -0.07 -11.90
C ALA A 36 4.52 0.02 -11.70
N HIS A 37 3.89 -1.11 -11.37
CA HIS A 37 2.46 -1.11 -11.08
C HIS A 37 2.15 -0.16 -9.90
N PRO A 38 1.07 0.65 -9.95
CA PRO A 38 0.78 1.64 -8.92
C PRO A 38 0.71 1.10 -7.49
N LEU A 39 0.23 -0.14 -7.32
CA LEU A 39 0.19 -0.79 -6.00
C LEU A 39 1.58 -0.93 -5.36
N PHE A 40 2.60 -1.25 -6.16
CA PHE A 40 3.95 -1.42 -5.64
C PHE A 40 4.63 -0.09 -5.37
N SER A 41 4.54 0.87 -6.29
CA SER A 41 5.14 2.20 -6.08
C SER A 41 4.49 2.93 -4.90
N SER A 42 3.16 2.80 -4.74
CA SER A 42 2.43 3.40 -3.61
C SER A 42 2.82 2.74 -2.28
N PHE A 43 3.00 1.42 -2.24
CA PHE A 43 3.47 0.73 -1.03
C PHE A 43 4.83 1.24 -0.56
N ILE A 44 5.78 1.39 -1.48
CA ILE A 44 7.14 1.87 -1.15
C ILE A 44 7.09 3.30 -0.64
N ASN A 45 6.32 4.17 -1.30
CA ASN A 45 6.14 5.55 -0.86
C ASN A 45 5.53 5.62 0.54
N ALA A 46 4.43 4.90 0.79
CA ALA A 46 3.79 4.85 2.11
C ALA A 46 4.73 4.29 3.19
N SER A 47 5.52 3.27 2.86
CA SER A 47 6.54 2.71 3.76
C SER A 47 7.62 3.73 4.12
N TYR A 48 8.07 4.52 3.14
CA TYR A 48 9.04 5.58 3.33
C TYR A 48 8.48 6.71 4.20
N GLU A 49 7.27 7.18 3.90
CA GLU A 49 6.57 8.20 4.69
C GLU A 49 6.34 7.76 6.13
N HIS A 50 5.90 6.51 6.33
CA HIS A 50 5.72 5.94 7.67
C HIS A 50 7.04 5.90 8.46
N ARG A 51 8.17 5.55 7.80
CA ARG A 51 9.49 5.62 8.44
C ARG A 51 9.85 7.05 8.84
N LEU A 52 9.64 8.03 7.95
CA LEU A 52 9.93 9.43 8.23
C LEU A 52 9.11 9.96 9.41
N ALA A 53 7.81 9.63 9.45
CA ALA A 53 6.93 10.01 10.56
C ALA A 53 7.43 9.42 11.89
N ARG A 54 7.79 8.14 11.92
CA ARG A 54 8.35 7.48 13.13
C ARG A 54 9.65 8.12 13.61
N THR A 55 10.58 8.42 12.69
CA THR A 55 11.87 9.04 13.05
C THR A 55 11.65 10.43 13.63
N LYS A 56 10.76 11.25 13.03
CA LYS A 56 10.44 12.59 13.55
C LYS A 56 9.87 12.53 14.98
N THR A 57 8.92 11.63 15.24
CA THR A 57 8.36 11.44 16.58
C THR A 57 9.43 11.04 17.60
N GLY A 58 10.34 10.14 17.24
CA GLY A 58 11.47 9.76 18.12
C GLY A 58 12.44 10.91 18.39
N GLN A 59 12.67 11.78 17.41
CA GLN A 59 13.55 12.95 17.56
C GLN A 59 12.93 14.07 18.41
N LEU A 60 11.59 14.21 18.37
CA LEU A 60 10.83 15.12 19.23
C LEU A 60 10.77 14.62 20.68
N ALA A 61 10.67 13.31 20.90
CA ALA A 61 10.62 12.72 22.25
C ALA A 61 11.97 12.73 23.00
N MET A 62 13.08 12.97 22.30
CA MET A 62 14.43 13.09 22.88
C MET A 62 14.88 14.56 23.13
N LYS A 63 14.02 15.53 22.81
CA LYS A 63 14.19 16.93 23.20
C LYS A 63 13.35 17.23 24.43
#